data_AF-A0A9X8BLQ0-F1
#
_entry.id   AF-A0A9X8BLQ0-F1
#
_cell.length_a   1.000
_cell.length_b   1.000
_cell.length_c   1.000
_cell.angle_alpha   90.00
_cell.angle_beta   90.00
_cell.angle_gamma   90.00
#
_symmetry.space_group_name_H-M   'P 1'
#
loop_
_entity.id
_entity.type
_entity.pdbx_description
1 polymer ?
#
loop_
_entity_poly.entity_id
_entity_poly.type
_entity_poly.pdbx_seq_one_letter_code
_entity_poly.pdbx_strand_id
1 'polypeptide(L)'
;MASMTMRKENLLSRIKTTKKNSTIVVLGQNGEGKSRLLVNLVNQAKYYSYNNVIAVSTSPFDKFPIKTIFKEIEYSYVGVKGGGTGNSILSLISSASLGLLDYNNKNDGNIERILEFLGASSEVEYIFKLNATHSKLYKQKTLFGKYSYFIKNSGLEEKKLECTDDEFEEIEKYLYLLSGLIDNNKNFRVRLIIGKLAYIRNQHERNYDINKMVSTLLKFNLIKLIDFKIEKINFGWMSLRLASSGEQCILLSLLGITANISNNSLILIDEPEISLHPEWQERYISLLMKIFERYNSCLFVIATHSPQMVSKLNPINSYIYTIQNDELLNAAEYIKKSSDFQLANLFSAPGYKNEYLTRVLIGFLTSPEEFIGNDKLSEIKNIISLRKNLDSADPVYKLIAIASKVIARLA
;
A
#
# COMPACT_ATOMS: atom_id res chain seq x y z
N MET A 1 -13.56 45.05 2.20
CA MET A 1 -12.53 44.59 1.23
C MET A 1 -12.58 43.08 1.15
N ALA A 2 -13.07 42.51 0.04
CA ALA A 2 -13.14 41.07 -0.16
C ALA A 2 -12.77 40.75 -1.63
N SER A 3 -11.47 40.67 -1.90
CA SER A 3 -10.88 40.36 -3.20
C SER A 3 -9.43 39.90 -3.00
N MET A 4 -8.87 39.19 -3.98
CA MET A 4 -7.51 38.62 -4.01
C MET A 4 -7.21 37.47 -3.03
N THR A 5 -7.82 36.31 -3.32
CA THR A 5 -7.00 35.12 -3.59
C THR A 5 -7.75 34.19 -4.54
N MET A 6 -7.31 34.10 -5.80
CA MET A 6 -7.74 33.01 -6.67
C MET A 6 -7.23 31.71 -6.03
N ARG A 7 -8.14 30.85 -5.57
CA ARG A 7 -7.78 29.50 -5.16
C ARG A 7 -7.27 28.77 -6.39
N LYS A 8 -6.00 28.31 -6.37
CA LYS A 8 -5.52 27.27 -7.30
C LYS A 8 -6.55 26.16 -7.32
N GLU A 9 -7.00 25.75 -8.51
CA GLU A 9 -8.00 24.68 -8.63
C GLU A 9 -7.48 23.44 -7.91
N ASN A 10 -8.29 22.88 -7.02
CA ASN A 10 -7.80 21.76 -6.21
C ASN A 10 -7.62 20.51 -7.07
N LEU A 11 -6.60 19.68 -6.79
CA LEU A 11 -6.25 18.52 -7.59
C LEU A 11 -7.46 17.58 -7.79
N LEU A 12 -8.25 17.32 -6.74
CA LEU A 12 -9.45 16.48 -6.82
C LEU A 12 -10.55 17.03 -7.74
N SER A 13 -10.63 18.35 -7.96
CA SER A 13 -11.59 18.97 -8.90
C SER A 13 -11.14 18.93 -10.37
N ARG A 14 -9.84 18.74 -10.65
CA ARG A 14 -9.34 18.62 -12.03
C ARG A 14 -9.60 17.24 -12.66
N ILE A 15 -10.04 16.28 -11.83
CA ILE A 15 -10.34 14.91 -12.22
C ILE A 15 -11.81 14.82 -12.60
N LYS A 16 -12.12 14.38 -13.82
CA LYS A 16 -13.49 14.04 -14.18
C LYS A 16 -13.91 12.79 -13.41
N THR A 17 -15.01 12.87 -12.66
CA THR A 17 -15.59 11.71 -11.97
C THR A 17 -16.05 10.68 -13.01
N THR A 18 -15.39 9.52 -13.05
CA THR A 18 -15.75 8.40 -13.93
C THR A 18 -16.21 7.22 -13.09
N LYS A 19 -17.12 6.39 -13.62
CA LYS A 19 -17.53 5.13 -12.95
C LYS A 19 -16.39 4.11 -12.86
N LYS A 20 -15.37 4.22 -13.72
CA LYS A 20 -14.15 3.40 -13.66
C LYS A 20 -13.14 4.01 -12.70
N ASN A 21 -12.30 3.16 -12.13
CA ASN A 21 -11.19 3.60 -11.29
C ASN A 21 -10.17 4.42 -12.12
N SER A 22 -9.43 5.28 -11.43
CA SER A 22 -8.43 6.18 -12.01
C SER A 22 -7.16 6.21 -11.16
N THR A 23 -6.05 6.57 -11.78
CA THR A 23 -4.74 6.68 -11.11
C THR A 23 -4.12 8.05 -11.34
N ILE A 24 -3.52 8.63 -10.31
CA ILE A 24 -2.61 9.78 -10.42
C ILE A 24 -1.26 9.37 -9.85
N VAL A 25 -0.20 9.48 -10.65
CA VAL A 25 1.17 9.40 -10.15
C VAL A 25 1.66 10.82 -9.86
N VAL A 26 1.92 11.11 -8.59
CA VAL A 26 2.42 12.39 -8.09
C VAL A 26 3.94 12.39 -8.13
N LEU A 27 4.51 13.29 -8.94
CA LEU A 27 5.95 13.44 -9.17
C LEU A 27 6.46 14.80 -8.69
N GLY A 28 7.76 14.86 -8.42
CA GLY A 28 8.45 16.04 -7.90
C GLY A 28 9.75 15.65 -7.19
N GLN A 29 10.68 16.59 -7.02
CA GLN A 29 11.99 16.36 -6.39
C GLN A 29 11.90 16.07 -4.87
N ASN A 30 13.04 15.75 -4.27
CA ASN A 30 13.18 15.55 -2.82
C ASN A 30 12.83 16.85 -2.09
N GLY A 31 11.90 16.79 -1.14
CA GLY A 31 11.47 17.95 -0.36
C GLY A 31 10.30 18.77 -0.93
N GLU A 32 9.91 18.60 -2.20
CA GLU A 32 8.78 19.33 -2.82
C GLU A 32 7.41 19.07 -2.14
N GLY A 33 7.34 18.06 -1.28
CA GLY A 33 6.21 17.89 -0.36
C GLY A 33 5.12 16.93 -0.84
N LYS A 34 5.45 15.91 -1.66
CA LYS A 34 4.51 14.86 -2.10
C LYS A 34 3.68 14.28 -0.95
N SER A 35 4.31 13.82 0.14
CA SER A 35 3.62 13.34 1.35
C SER A 35 2.69 14.39 1.98
N ARG A 36 3.03 15.68 1.89
CA ARG A 36 2.19 16.78 2.38
C ARG A 36 0.99 17.03 1.46
N LEU A 37 1.15 16.87 0.14
CA LEU A 37 0.04 16.85 -0.80
C LEU A 37 -0.93 15.72 -0.47
N LEU A 38 -0.44 14.48 -0.26
CA LEU A 38 -1.31 13.36 0.12
C LEU A 38 -2.07 13.64 1.42
N VAL A 39 -1.43 14.17 2.46
CA VAL A 39 -2.10 14.58 3.71
C VAL A 39 -3.14 15.70 3.48
N ASN A 40 -2.89 16.63 2.56
CA ASN A 40 -3.89 17.63 2.19
C ASN A 40 -5.10 16.98 1.49
N LEU A 41 -4.89 15.98 0.63
CA LEU A 41 -5.98 15.25 -0.04
C LEU A 41 -6.91 14.54 0.96
N VAL A 42 -6.38 13.98 2.06
CA VAL A 42 -7.21 13.39 3.14
C VAL A 42 -8.22 14.42 3.69
N ASN A 43 -7.74 15.62 4.00
CA ASN A 43 -8.57 16.71 4.54
C ASN A 43 -9.60 17.24 3.52
N GLN A 44 -9.35 17.04 2.22
CA GLN A 44 -10.22 17.50 1.14
C GLN A 44 -11.26 16.46 0.72
N ALA A 45 -10.98 15.16 0.89
CA ALA A 45 -11.78 14.05 0.36
C ALA A 45 -13.28 14.15 0.68
N LYS A 46 -13.60 14.63 1.89
CA LYS A 46 -14.98 14.88 2.35
C LYS A 46 -15.79 15.89 1.51
N TYR A 47 -15.13 16.73 0.71
CA TYR A 47 -15.78 17.66 -0.23
C TYR A 47 -16.04 17.05 -1.63
N TYR A 48 -15.60 15.81 -1.88
CA TYR A 48 -15.63 15.16 -3.20
C TYR A 48 -16.36 13.80 -3.21
N SER A 49 -17.21 13.53 -2.20
CA SER A 49 -18.07 12.34 -2.13
C SER A 49 -17.32 11.00 -2.20
N TYR A 50 -16.10 10.95 -1.64
CA TYR A 50 -15.43 9.69 -1.31
C TYR A 50 -16.06 9.09 -0.05
N ASN A 51 -16.28 7.77 -0.05
CA ASN A 51 -16.86 7.07 1.11
C ASN A 51 -15.84 6.96 2.25
N ASN A 52 -14.59 6.64 1.92
CA ASN A 52 -13.49 6.56 2.87
C ASN A 52 -12.13 6.88 2.22
N VAL A 53 -11.12 7.10 3.07
CA VAL A 53 -9.73 7.38 2.66
C VAL A 53 -8.80 6.31 3.24
N ILE A 54 -8.01 5.67 2.37
CA ILE A 54 -7.02 4.66 2.76
C ILE A 54 -5.64 5.24 2.51
N ALA A 55 -4.90 5.51 3.59
CA ALA A 55 -3.55 6.06 3.55
C ALA A 55 -2.51 4.96 3.76
N VAL A 56 -1.69 4.69 2.75
CA VAL A 56 -0.78 3.55 2.68
C VAL A 56 0.67 4.01 2.65
N SER A 57 1.51 3.48 3.54
CA SER A 57 2.94 3.76 3.57
C SER A 57 3.75 2.59 4.13
N THR A 58 4.82 2.23 3.43
CA THR A 58 5.88 1.33 3.94
C THR A 58 7.02 2.09 4.62
N SER A 59 7.05 3.42 4.48
CA SER A 59 8.06 4.31 5.08
C SER A 59 7.68 4.68 6.53
N PRO A 60 8.56 4.49 7.54
CA PRO A 60 8.32 4.99 8.89
C PRO A 60 8.36 6.53 8.97
N PHE A 61 8.79 7.20 7.89
CA PHE A 61 8.99 8.65 7.81
C PHE A 61 7.92 9.38 6.98
N ASP A 62 6.80 8.72 6.66
CA ASP A 62 5.67 9.34 5.93
C ASP A 62 5.06 10.54 6.67
N LYS A 63 3.99 11.14 6.14
CA LYS A 63 3.30 12.27 6.83
C LYS A 63 1.85 12.00 7.21
N PHE A 64 1.35 10.79 6.99
CA PHE A 64 0.00 10.40 7.35
C PHE A 64 -0.23 10.34 8.87
N PRO A 65 -1.41 10.77 9.36
CA PRO A 65 -1.79 10.60 10.76
C PRO A 65 -2.14 9.14 11.08
N ILE A 66 -1.73 8.68 12.26
CA ILE A 66 -1.96 7.31 12.73
C ILE A 66 -3.35 7.17 13.37
N LYS A 67 -3.79 8.20 14.11
CA LYS A 67 -5.08 8.26 14.81
C LYS A 67 -5.64 9.67 14.78
N THR A 68 -6.54 9.93 13.85
CA THR A 68 -7.35 11.16 13.80
C THR A 68 -8.76 10.77 13.38
N ILE A 69 -9.77 11.15 14.19
CA ILE A 69 -11.17 11.07 13.74
C ILE A 69 -11.38 12.25 12.78
N PHE A 70 -11.31 11.97 11.48
CA PHE A 70 -11.73 12.94 10.48
C PHE A 70 -13.26 13.05 10.54
N LYS A 71 -13.76 14.22 10.98
CA LYS A 71 -15.20 14.49 10.93
C LYS A 71 -15.67 14.41 9.47
N GLU A 72 -16.79 13.73 9.26
CA GLU A 72 -17.47 13.49 7.98
C GLU A 72 -16.82 12.47 7.02
N ILE A 73 -15.70 11.79 7.33
CA ILE A 73 -15.17 10.72 6.47
C ILE A 73 -14.41 9.63 7.23
N GLU A 74 -14.61 8.37 6.86
CA GLU A 74 -13.84 7.24 7.40
C GLU A 74 -12.39 7.28 6.87
N TYR A 75 -11.43 6.97 7.75
CA TYR A 75 -10.00 7.05 7.46
C TYR A 75 -9.26 5.86 8.05
N SER A 76 -8.51 5.15 7.20
CA SER A 76 -7.71 3.97 7.57
C SER A 76 -6.24 4.18 7.20
N TYR A 77 -5.36 4.13 8.21
CA TYR A 77 -3.91 4.18 8.02
C TYR A 77 -3.32 2.76 7.95
N VAL A 78 -2.69 2.45 6.82
CA VAL A 78 -1.99 1.20 6.52
C VAL A 78 -0.51 1.53 6.43
N GLY A 79 0.16 1.66 7.59
CA GLY A 79 1.59 1.93 7.59
C GLY A 79 2.28 1.75 8.92
N VAL A 80 3.60 1.72 8.86
CA VAL A 80 4.47 1.10 9.89
C VAL A 80 4.60 1.87 11.21
N LYS A 81 3.94 3.02 11.33
CA LYS A 81 3.98 3.87 12.53
C LYS A 81 2.97 3.46 13.59
N GLY A 82 3.29 3.74 14.85
CA GLY A 82 2.37 3.55 15.99
C GLY A 82 2.27 2.11 16.51
N GLY A 83 2.91 1.14 15.86
CA GLY A 83 3.20 -0.16 16.47
C GLY A 83 4.17 0.00 17.64
N GLY A 84 3.85 -0.63 18.78
CA GLY A 84 4.75 -0.73 19.93
C GLY A 84 6.02 -1.53 19.63
N THR A 85 6.92 -1.61 20.61
CA THR A 85 8.27 -2.20 20.51
C THR A 85 8.32 -3.57 19.81
N GLY A 86 8.76 -3.56 18.54
CA GLY A 86 9.16 -4.74 17.77
C GLY A 86 8.15 -5.22 16.72
N ASN A 87 8.57 -5.17 15.44
CA ASN A 87 7.89 -5.73 14.25
C ASN A 87 6.58 -5.03 13.81
N SER A 88 6.66 -3.77 13.39
CA SER A 88 5.52 -3.00 12.87
C SER A 88 4.89 -3.60 11.60
N ILE A 89 5.65 -3.83 10.52
CA ILE A 89 5.13 -4.39 9.27
C ILE A 89 4.38 -5.71 9.52
N LEU A 90 5.01 -6.65 10.22
CA LEU A 90 4.44 -7.99 10.45
C LEU A 90 3.19 -7.97 11.33
N SER A 91 3.08 -7.05 12.30
CA SER A 91 1.88 -6.89 13.11
C SER A 91 0.72 -6.25 12.34
N LEU A 92 1.02 -5.39 11.36
CA LEU A 92 0.03 -4.81 10.46
C LEU A 92 -0.46 -5.79 9.40
N ILE A 93 0.45 -6.55 8.77
CA ILE A 93 0.07 -7.67 7.89
C ILE A 93 -0.77 -8.68 8.67
N SER A 94 -0.35 -9.02 9.89
CA SER A 94 -1.14 -9.86 10.81
C SER A 94 -2.54 -9.29 10.98
N SER A 95 -2.66 -8.00 11.35
CA SER A 95 -3.95 -7.34 11.56
C SER A 95 -4.84 -7.31 10.31
N ALA A 96 -4.29 -7.02 9.13
CA ALA A 96 -5.03 -7.04 7.87
C ALA A 96 -5.44 -8.48 7.47
N SER A 97 -4.56 -9.45 7.69
CA SER A 97 -4.83 -10.87 7.42
C SER A 97 -5.91 -11.48 8.33
N LEU A 98 -6.20 -10.88 9.49
CA LEU A 98 -7.31 -11.34 10.35
C LEU A 98 -8.68 -11.10 9.70
N GLY A 99 -8.81 -10.10 8.82
CA GLY A 99 -10.05 -9.87 8.06
C GLY A 99 -10.43 -11.02 7.12
N LEU A 100 -9.48 -11.88 6.75
CA LEU A 100 -9.71 -13.04 5.88
C LEU A 100 -10.43 -14.19 6.59
N LEU A 101 -10.43 -14.19 7.93
CA LEU A 101 -11.17 -15.15 8.74
C LEU A 101 -12.66 -14.80 8.84
N ASP A 102 -13.07 -13.57 8.47
CA ASP A 102 -14.48 -13.25 8.32
C ASP A 102 -15.00 -13.78 6.98
N TYR A 103 -15.52 -15.01 7.02
CA TYR A 103 -16.14 -15.68 5.87
C TYR A 103 -17.34 -14.93 5.28
N ASN A 104 -17.96 -13.99 6.03
CA ASN A 104 -19.07 -13.19 5.52
C ASN A 104 -18.61 -11.94 4.75
N ASN A 105 -17.33 -11.54 4.87
CA ASN A 105 -16.76 -10.58 3.95
C ASN A 105 -16.70 -11.19 2.55
N LYS A 106 -17.19 -10.43 1.56
CA LYS A 106 -17.27 -10.88 0.17
C LYS A 106 -15.86 -11.25 -0.31
N ASN A 107 -15.62 -12.52 -0.63
CA ASN A 107 -14.37 -12.93 -1.27
C ASN A 107 -14.35 -12.39 -2.70
N ASP A 108 -13.85 -11.16 -2.86
CA ASP A 108 -13.72 -10.50 -4.14
C ASP A 108 -12.56 -11.06 -5.00
N GLY A 109 -11.89 -12.11 -4.54
CA GLY A 109 -10.72 -12.72 -5.20
C GLY A 109 -9.45 -11.88 -5.08
N ASN A 110 -9.52 -10.72 -4.41
CA ASN A 110 -8.39 -9.79 -4.25
C ASN A 110 -7.17 -10.49 -3.62
N ILE A 111 -7.39 -11.29 -2.58
CA ILE A 111 -6.31 -11.98 -1.85
C ILE A 111 -5.71 -13.13 -2.66
N GLU A 112 -6.53 -13.88 -3.40
CA GLU A 112 -6.05 -14.90 -4.34
C GLU A 112 -5.14 -14.27 -5.40
N ARG A 113 -5.48 -13.08 -5.92
CA ARG A 113 -4.66 -12.32 -6.87
C ARG A 113 -3.35 -11.78 -6.26
N ILE A 114 -3.37 -11.42 -4.96
CA ILE A 114 -2.17 -11.01 -4.21
C ILE A 114 -1.23 -12.21 -4.03
N LEU A 115 -1.77 -13.37 -3.63
CA LEU A 115 -1.00 -14.60 -3.44
C LEU A 115 -0.47 -15.15 -4.78
N GLU A 116 -1.28 -15.12 -5.85
CA GLU A 116 -0.89 -15.42 -7.24
C GLU A 116 0.34 -14.60 -7.66
N PHE A 117 0.30 -13.28 -7.48
CA PHE A 117 1.41 -12.38 -7.84
C PHE A 117 2.71 -12.72 -7.09
N LEU A 118 2.59 -13.18 -5.84
CA LEU A 118 3.72 -13.57 -5.00
C LEU A 118 4.18 -15.02 -5.23
N GLY A 119 3.54 -15.77 -6.14
CA GLY A 119 3.83 -17.18 -6.39
C GLY A 119 3.48 -18.07 -5.20
N ALA A 120 2.34 -17.82 -4.55
CA ALA A 120 1.80 -18.61 -3.45
C ALA A 120 0.44 -19.23 -3.80
N SER A 121 0.08 -20.32 -3.13
CA SER A 121 -1.24 -20.94 -3.22
C SER A 121 -2.27 -20.11 -2.45
N SER A 122 -3.57 -20.38 -2.69
CA SER A 122 -4.68 -19.80 -1.93
C SER A 122 -4.87 -20.40 -0.53
N GLU A 123 -3.90 -21.14 0.01
CA GLU A 123 -3.90 -21.59 1.41
C GLU A 123 -2.89 -20.82 2.27
N VAL A 124 -3.33 -20.37 3.44
CA VAL A 124 -2.52 -19.63 4.42
C VAL A 124 -2.61 -20.29 5.81
N GLU A 125 -1.54 -20.21 6.60
CA GLU A 125 -1.43 -20.83 7.93
C GLU A 125 -1.12 -19.74 8.97
N TYR A 126 -2.10 -19.43 9.81
CA TYR A 126 -1.96 -18.58 10.97
C TYR A 126 -1.37 -19.38 12.12
N ILE A 127 -0.39 -18.81 12.82
CA ILE A 127 0.11 -19.36 14.08
C ILE A 127 -0.27 -18.39 15.19
N PHE A 128 -1.20 -18.83 16.03
CA PHE A 128 -1.67 -18.12 17.21
C PHE A 128 -0.96 -18.65 18.45
N LYS A 129 -0.72 -17.77 19.42
CA LYS A 129 -0.24 -18.12 20.76
C LYS A 129 -1.27 -17.72 21.81
N LEU A 130 -1.49 -18.56 22.82
CA LEU A 130 -2.28 -18.18 24.00
C LEU A 130 -1.65 -16.96 24.68
N ASN A 131 -2.43 -15.91 24.91
CA ASN A 131 -2.01 -14.71 25.61
C ASN A 131 -2.33 -14.82 27.11
N ALA A 132 -1.35 -15.31 27.88
CA ALA A 132 -1.48 -15.56 29.32
C ALA A 132 -1.03 -14.38 30.22
N THR A 133 -0.81 -13.19 29.66
CA THR A 133 -0.18 -12.07 30.39
C THR A 133 -1.16 -11.37 31.35
N HIS A 134 -0.72 -11.00 32.56
CA HIS A 134 -1.56 -10.51 33.66
C HIS A 134 -2.63 -9.45 33.30
N SER A 135 -3.91 -9.72 33.60
CA SER A 135 -4.96 -8.70 33.69
C SER A 135 -6.08 -9.12 34.67
N LYS A 136 -6.46 -8.22 35.59
CA LYS A 136 -7.21 -8.50 36.86
C LYS A 136 -8.68 -8.96 36.70
N LEU A 137 -9.32 -9.30 37.84
CA LEU A 137 -10.40 -10.31 37.92
C LEU A 137 -11.65 -9.98 38.80
N TYR A 138 -12.61 -9.19 38.34
CA TYR A 138 -14.01 -9.22 38.84
C TYR A 138 -14.99 -9.09 37.65
N LYS A 139 -16.15 -9.77 37.57
CA LYS A 139 -16.81 -10.83 38.39
C LYS A 139 -17.55 -11.80 37.41
N GLN A 140 -18.23 -12.92 37.71
CA GLN A 140 -18.53 -13.61 38.99
C GLN A 140 -18.53 -15.17 38.93
N LYS A 141 -19.06 -15.85 37.89
CA LYS A 141 -19.04 -17.33 37.79
C LYS A 141 -17.60 -17.88 37.77
N THR A 142 -17.41 -19.07 38.32
CA THR A 142 -16.11 -19.76 38.36
C THR A 142 -16.01 -20.87 37.30
N LEU A 143 -15.18 -20.64 36.28
CA LEU A 143 -14.64 -21.59 35.27
C LEU A 143 -13.98 -22.88 35.85
N PHE A 144 -13.93 -23.00 37.17
CA PHE A 144 -13.00 -23.85 37.91
C PHE A 144 -13.56 -25.27 38.17
N GLY A 145 -14.84 -25.51 37.87
CA GLY A 145 -15.53 -26.77 38.16
C GLY A 145 -15.07 -27.96 37.31
N LYS A 146 -15.03 -27.82 35.97
CA LYS A 146 -14.68 -28.91 35.04
C LYS A 146 -13.29 -28.82 34.40
N TYR A 147 -12.73 -27.62 34.25
CA TYR A 147 -11.53 -27.39 33.42
C TYR A 147 -10.31 -26.81 34.18
N SER A 148 -10.34 -26.82 35.52
CA SER A 148 -9.26 -26.27 36.37
C SER A 148 -7.90 -26.95 36.16
N TYR A 149 -7.87 -28.24 35.81
CA TYR A 149 -6.65 -28.96 35.43
C TYR A 149 -6.06 -28.44 34.10
N PHE A 150 -6.92 -28.13 33.13
CA PHE A 150 -6.50 -27.65 31.81
C PHE A 150 -5.94 -26.22 31.84
N ILE A 151 -6.56 -25.30 32.60
CA ILE A 151 -6.05 -23.92 32.75
C ILE A 151 -4.67 -23.92 33.39
N LYS A 152 -4.45 -24.73 34.43
CA LYS A 152 -3.14 -24.93 35.06
C LYS A 152 -2.10 -25.45 34.07
N ASN A 153 -2.41 -26.50 33.31
CA ASN A 153 -1.46 -27.10 32.36
C ASN A 153 -1.21 -26.21 31.12
N SER A 154 -2.18 -25.40 30.70
CA SER A 154 -1.97 -24.34 29.71
C SER A 154 -1.04 -23.24 30.21
N GLY A 155 -0.88 -23.13 31.53
CA GLY A 155 -0.39 -21.93 32.20
C GLY A 155 -1.05 -20.68 31.64
N LEU A 156 -2.39 -20.72 31.50
CA LEU A 156 -3.20 -19.52 31.37
C LEU A 156 -3.35 -18.98 32.78
N GLU A 157 -2.90 -17.76 33.02
CA GLU A 157 -3.20 -17.10 34.28
C GLU A 157 -4.67 -16.73 34.38
N GLU A 158 -5.09 -16.54 35.62
CA GLU A 158 -6.46 -16.24 35.98
C GLU A 158 -6.83 -14.84 35.41
N LYS A 159 -7.81 -14.82 34.49
CA LYS A 159 -8.22 -13.63 33.70
C LYS A 159 -9.75 -13.53 33.63
N LYS A 160 -10.32 -12.33 33.72
CA LYS A 160 -11.75 -12.09 33.42
C LYS A 160 -11.94 -11.27 32.15
N LEU A 161 -13.15 -11.40 31.65
CA LEU A 161 -13.65 -10.91 30.38
C LEU A 161 -15.02 -10.30 30.68
N GLU A 162 -15.30 -9.12 30.13
CA GLU A 162 -16.65 -8.55 30.17
C GLU A 162 -17.44 -9.17 29.01
N CYS A 163 -18.13 -10.27 29.29
CA CYS A 163 -18.85 -11.09 28.31
C CYS A 163 -20.21 -11.56 28.85
N THR A 164 -21.11 -11.99 27.98
CA THR A 164 -22.37 -12.65 28.40
C THR A 164 -22.09 -14.06 28.94
N ASP A 165 -23.10 -14.70 29.56
CA ASP A 165 -23.04 -16.12 29.89
C ASP A 165 -22.87 -17.00 28.63
N ASP A 166 -23.55 -16.67 27.52
CA ASP A 166 -23.41 -17.41 26.24
C ASP A 166 -21.99 -17.29 25.67
N GLU A 167 -21.42 -16.08 25.69
CA GLU A 167 -20.04 -15.86 25.28
C GLU A 167 -19.05 -16.61 26.18
N PHE A 168 -19.33 -16.67 27.49
CA PHE A 168 -18.50 -17.41 28.45
C PHE A 168 -18.51 -18.92 28.16
N GLU A 169 -19.68 -19.52 27.91
CA GLU A 169 -19.80 -20.93 27.54
C GLU A 169 -19.15 -21.24 26.18
N GLU A 170 -19.24 -20.32 25.21
CA GLU A 170 -18.47 -20.42 23.97
C GLU A 170 -16.95 -20.37 24.22
N ILE A 171 -16.47 -19.45 25.06
CA ILE A 171 -15.05 -19.32 25.41
C ILE A 171 -14.54 -20.56 26.15
N GLU A 172 -15.28 -21.13 27.11
CA GLU A 172 -14.90 -22.40 27.76
C GLU A 172 -14.73 -23.52 26.72
N LYS A 173 -15.71 -23.67 25.83
CA LYS A 173 -15.75 -24.66 24.75
C LYS A 173 -14.58 -24.49 23.78
N TYR A 174 -14.26 -23.26 23.39
CA TYR A 174 -13.13 -22.94 22.51
C TYR A 174 -11.77 -23.20 23.18
N LEU A 175 -11.61 -22.80 24.45
CA LEU A 175 -10.39 -23.08 25.21
C LEU A 175 -10.20 -24.59 25.40
N TYR A 176 -11.25 -25.33 25.74
CA TYR A 176 -11.21 -26.80 25.83
C TYR A 176 -10.87 -27.45 24.48
N LEU A 177 -11.37 -26.93 23.35
CA LEU A 177 -10.98 -27.41 22.02
C LEU A 177 -9.48 -27.21 21.74
N LEU A 178 -8.94 -26.04 22.09
CA LEU A 178 -7.52 -25.76 21.92
C LEU A 178 -6.61 -26.67 22.77
N SER A 179 -7.12 -27.29 23.84
CA SER A 179 -6.34 -28.16 24.72
C SER A 179 -5.59 -29.30 24.00
N GLY A 180 -6.22 -29.89 22.98
CA GLY A 180 -5.63 -30.96 22.16
C GLY A 180 -4.88 -30.47 20.92
N LEU A 181 -4.66 -29.16 20.78
CA LEU A 181 -4.15 -28.51 19.56
C LEU A 181 -2.93 -27.60 19.81
N ILE A 182 -2.59 -27.37 21.07
CA ILE A 182 -1.52 -26.47 21.49
C ILE A 182 -0.17 -27.20 21.61
N ASP A 183 0.89 -26.58 21.11
CA ASP A 183 2.28 -27.04 21.26
C ASP A 183 2.90 -26.65 22.62
N ASN A 184 4.07 -27.21 22.92
CA ASN A 184 4.82 -26.93 24.16
C ASN A 184 5.16 -25.44 24.36
N ASN A 185 5.09 -24.61 23.30
CA ASN A 185 5.35 -23.17 23.33
C ASN A 185 4.06 -22.35 23.50
N LYS A 186 2.92 -23.00 23.73
CA LYS A 186 1.57 -22.43 23.83
C LYS A 186 0.98 -21.89 22.52
N ASN A 187 1.45 -22.40 21.38
CA ASN A 187 0.97 -22.03 20.06
C ASN A 187 0.02 -23.09 19.47
N PHE A 188 -0.92 -22.68 18.63
CA PHE A 188 -1.69 -23.56 17.76
C PHE A 188 -1.72 -22.99 16.34
N ARG A 189 -2.07 -23.83 15.36
CA ARG A 189 -2.12 -23.43 13.95
C ARG A 189 -3.52 -23.55 13.37
N VAL A 190 -3.89 -22.55 12.58
CA VAL A 190 -5.17 -22.49 11.87
C VAL A 190 -4.87 -22.29 10.40
N ARG A 191 -5.41 -23.14 9.53
CA ARG A 191 -5.27 -23.05 8.09
C ARG A 191 -6.55 -22.47 7.48
N LEU A 192 -6.39 -21.67 6.44
CA LEU A 192 -7.48 -21.06 5.71
C LEU A 192 -7.19 -21.21 4.22
N ILE A 193 -8.09 -21.89 3.50
CA ILE A 193 -8.18 -21.73 2.05
C ILE A 193 -9.07 -20.51 1.82
N ILE A 194 -8.60 -19.52 1.05
CA ILE A 194 -9.37 -18.30 0.79
C ILE A 194 -10.74 -18.66 0.19
N GLY A 195 -11.80 -17.99 0.67
CA GLY A 195 -13.18 -18.28 0.28
C GLY A 195 -13.79 -19.55 0.91
N LYS A 196 -13.14 -20.17 1.91
CA LYS A 196 -13.67 -21.30 2.68
C LYS A 196 -13.61 -21.01 4.19
N LEU A 197 -14.22 -21.87 5.00
CA LEU A 197 -14.01 -21.83 6.46
C LEU A 197 -12.57 -22.23 6.80
N ALA A 198 -12.03 -21.62 7.86
CA ALA A 198 -10.75 -22.07 8.42
C ALA A 198 -10.87 -23.48 9.03
N TYR A 199 -9.75 -24.20 9.06
CA TYR A 199 -9.66 -25.58 9.54
C TYR A 199 -8.37 -25.81 10.33
N ILE A 200 -8.32 -26.93 11.05
CA ILE A 200 -7.14 -27.34 11.82
C ILE A 200 -6.75 -28.76 11.41
N ARG A 201 -5.49 -28.94 11.01
CA ARG A 201 -4.98 -30.20 10.48
C ARG A 201 -5.13 -31.33 11.51
N ASN A 202 -5.51 -32.52 11.03
CA ASN A 202 -5.78 -33.74 11.79
C ASN A 202 -7.06 -33.73 12.68
N GLN A 203 -7.92 -32.71 12.64
CA GLN A 203 -9.29 -32.83 13.17
C GLN A 203 -10.28 -33.17 12.06
N HIS A 204 -10.59 -34.45 11.90
CA HIS A 204 -11.49 -34.95 10.84
C HIS A 204 -12.98 -35.03 11.21
N GLU A 205 -13.34 -34.83 12.49
CA GLU A 205 -14.64 -35.29 13.03
C GLU A 205 -15.45 -34.23 13.80
N ARG A 206 -15.03 -32.96 13.82
CA ARG A 206 -15.71 -31.93 14.63
C ARG A 206 -16.02 -30.66 13.84
N ASN A 207 -17.30 -30.48 13.51
CA ASN A 207 -17.87 -29.28 12.90
C ASN A 207 -17.90 -28.10 13.90
N TYR A 208 -16.73 -27.54 14.21
CA TYR A 208 -16.61 -26.26 14.90
C TYR A 208 -16.29 -25.16 13.90
N ASP A 209 -16.95 -24.00 14.07
CA ASP A 209 -16.60 -22.80 13.34
C ASP A 209 -15.28 -22.23 13.90
N ILE A 210 -14.19 -22.58 13.22
CA ILE A 210 -12.83 -22.12 13.57
C ILE A 210 -12.69 -20.61 13.36
N ASN A 211 -13.44 -20.00 12.43
CA ASN A 211 -13.45 -18.56 12.22
C ASN A 211 -14.09 -17.85 13.43
N LYS A 212 -15.26 -18.32 13.89
CA LYS A 212 -15.92 -17.81 15.10
C LYS A 212 -15.09 -18.06 16.36
N MET A 213 -14.44 -19.22 16.48
CA MET A 213 -13.50 -19.49 17.57
C MET A 213 -12.39 -18.43 17.61
N VAL A 214 -11.70 -18.22 16.48
CA VAL A 214 -10.54 -17.32 16.44
C VAL A 214 -10.96 -15.86 16.64
N SER A 215 -12.06 -15.41 16.04
CA SER A 215 -12.55 -14.03 16.21
C SER A 215 -13.00 -13.75 17.64
N THR A 216 -13.72 -14.66 18.30
CA THR A 216 -14.10 -14.55 19.72
C THR A 216 -12.86 -14.53 20.63
N LEU A 217 -11.91 -15.45 20.44
CA LEU A 217 -10.69 -15.48 21.26
C LEU A 217 -9.78 -14.25 21.04
N LEU A 218 -9.82 -13.63 19.85
CA LEU A 218 -9.13 -12.35 19.56
C LEU A 218 -9.86 -11.16 20.20
N LYS A 219 -11.20 -11.08 20.08
CA LYS A 219 -12.04 -10.07 20.76
C LYS A 219 -11.72 -9.99 22.24
N PHE A 220 -11.60 -11.16 22.88
CA PHE A 220 -11.29 -11.28 24.31
C PHE A 220 -9.78 -11.31 24.63
N ASN A 221 -8.91 -11.07 23.64
CA ASN A 221 -7.45 -11.02 23.79
C ASN A 221 -6.89 -12.25 24.53
N LEU A 222 -7.46 -13.42 24.27
CA LEU A 222 -7.05 -14.73 24.80
C LEU A 222 -5.99 -15.38 23.91
N ILE A 223 -5.94 -14.99 22.64
CA ILE A 223 -4.92 -15.40 21.67
C ILE A 223 -4.29 -14.17 21.01
N LYS A 224 -3.05 -14.32 20.56
CA LYS A 224 -2.32 -13.34 19.77
C LYS A 224 -1.77 -14.01 18.52
N LEU A 225 -1.97 -13.41 17.35
CA LEU A 225 -1.33 -13.84 16.11
C LEU A 225 0.19 -13.57 16.23
N ILE A 226 1.01 -14.62 16.15
CA ILE A 226 2.48 -14.52 16.29
C ILE A 226 3.21 -14.72 14.96
N ASP A 227 2.64 -15.47 14.02
CA ASP A 227 3.18 -15.65 12.67
C ASP A 227 2.04 -15.89 11.68
N PHE A 228 2.24 -15.47 10.43
CA PHE A 228 1.35 -15.74 9.32
C PHE A 228 2.20 -16.31 8.18
N LYS A 229 1.73 -17.41 7.60
CA LYS A 229 2.46 -18.15 6.58
C LYS A 229 1.67 -18.28 5.30
N ILE A 230 2.39 -18.24 4.19
CA ILE A 230 1.88 -18.51 2.85
C ILE A 230 2.59 -19.74 2.30
N GLU A 231 1.89 -20.58 1.53
CA GLU A 231 2.50 -21.70 0.85
C GLU A 231 3.02 -21.27 -0.53
N LYS A 232 4.33 -21.04 -0.63
CA LYS A 232 4.99 -20.63 -1.88
C LYS A 232 5.06 -21.83 -2.82
N ILE A 233 4.62 -21.65 -4.06
CA ILE A 233 4.66 -22.68 -5.12
C ILE A 233 6.12 -23.13 -5.29
N ASN A 234 6.37 -24.44 -5.29
CA ASN A 234 7.69 -25.09 -5.32
C ASN A 234 8.61 -24.88 -4.09
N PHE A 235 8.26 -24.02 -3.12
CA PHE A 235 9.08 -23.76 -1.91
C PHE A 235 8.40 -24.12 -0.59
N GLY A 236 7.08 -24.33 -0.58
CA GLY A 236 6.31 -24.73 0.60
C GLY A 236 6.03 -23.60 1.59
N TRP A 237 5.80 -23.96 2.85
CA TRP A 237 5.28 -23.08 3.90
C TRP A 237 6.30 -22.06 4.41
N MET A 238 6.20 -20.82 3.89
CA MET A 238 7.06 -19.69 4.23
C MET A 238 6.42 -18.80 5.29
N SER A 239 7.15 -18.48 6.36
CA SER A 239 6.78 -17.40 7.30
C SER A 239 7.03 -16.05 6.66
N LEU A 240 6.07 -15.12 6.78
CA LEU A 240 6.30 -13.75 6.33
C LEU A 240 7.39 -13.02 7.12
N ARG A 241 7.75 -13.49 8.31
CA ARG A 241 8.92 -13.01 9.07
C ARG A 241 10.24 -13.27 8.35
N LEU A 242 10.25 -14.21 7.42
CA LEU A 242 11.40 -14.63 6.60
C LEU A 242 11.22 -14.29 5.11
N ALA A 243 10.06 -13.75 4.71
CA ALA A 243 9.84 -13.22 3.37
C ALA A 243 10.65 -11.92 3.17
N SER A 244 10.99 -11.62 1.92
CA SER A 244 11.76 -10.40 1.58
C SER A 244 11.00 -9.12 1.93
N SER A 245 11.72 -8.01 2.13
CA SER A 245 11.11 -6.70 2.42
C SER A 245 10.12 -6.27 1.35
N GLY A 246 10.38 -6.57 0.07
CA GLY A 246 9.46 -6.32 -1.03
C GLY A 246 8.15 -7.11 -0.92
N GLU A 247 8.21 -8.41 -0.62
CA GLU A 247 7.02 -9.25 -0.41
C GLU A 247 6.20 -8.75 0.79
N GLN A 248 6.87 -8.40 1.90
CA GLN A 248 6.22 -7.82 3.07
C GLN A 248 5.55 -6.47 2.74
N CYS A 249 6.18 -5.62 1.93
CA CYS A 249 5.63 -4.33 1.51
C CYS A 249 4.40 -4.48 0.58
N ILE A 250 4.44 -5.45 -0.35
CA ILE A 250 3.31 -5.81 -1.22
C ILE A 250 2.15 -6.36 -0.39
N LEU A 251 2.41 -7.28 0.55
CA LEU A 251 1.37 -7.84 1.41
C LEU A 251 0.76 -6.78 2.34
N LEU A 252 1.57 -5.93 2.96
CA LEU A 252 1.09 -4.84 3.82
C LEU A 252 0.17 -3.89 3.06
N SER A 253 0.64 -3.37 1.91
CA SER A 253 -0.12 -2.41 1.11
C SER A 253 -1.40 -3.02 0.55
N LEU A 254 -1.32 -4.19 -0.10
CA LEU A 254 -2.47 -4.76 -0.81
C LEU A 254 -3.49 -5.42 0.13
N LEU A 255 -3.08 -6.09 1.21
CA LEU A 255 -4.04 -6.60 2.20
C LEU A 255 -4.67 -5.45 3.00
N GLY A 256 -3.89 -4.42 3.33
CA GLY A 256 -4.42 -3.25 4.04
C GLY A 256 -5.41 -2.43 3.22
N ILE A 257 -5.20 -2.28 1.90
CA ILE A 257 -6.23 -1.74 1.00
C ILE A 257 -7.43 -2.69 0.95
N THR A 258 -7.20 -4.00 0.73
CA THR A 258 -8.29 -5.00 0.63
C THR A 258 -9.21 -5.01 1.85
N ALA A 259 -8.66 -4.83 3.05
CA ALA A 259 -9.42 -4.82 4.30
C ALA A 259 -10.27 -3.54 4.53
N ASN A 260 -10.12 -2.50 3.71
CA ASN A 260 -10.77 -1.20 3.90
C ASN A 260 -11.44 -0.62 2.63
N ILE A 261 -11.22 -1.20 1.45
CA ILE A 261 -11.68 -0.63 0.17
C ILE A 261 -13.17 -0.84 -0.07
N SER A 262 -13.81 0.19 -0.63
CA SER A 262 -15.20 0.17 -1.07
C SER A 262 -15.33 0.90 -2.43
N ASN A 263 -16.53 0.94 -3.01
CA ASN A 263 -16.79 1.87 -4.12
C ASN A 263 -16.55 3.32 -3.65
N ASN A 264 -16.06 4.18 -4.53
CA ASN A 264 -15.71 5.58 -4.22
C ASN A 264 -14.70 5.72 -3.05
N SER A 265 -13.75 4.80 -2.88
CA SER A 265 -12.59 5.00 -1.99
C SER A 265 -11.56 5.96 -2.60
N LEU A 266 -10.91 6.77 -1.75
CA LEU A 266 -9.68 7.48 -2.08
C LEU A 266 -8.48 6.73 -1.49
N ILE A 267 -7.63 6.15 -2.33
CA ILE A 267 -6.43 5.42 -1.92
C ILE A 267 -5.23 6.33 -2.14
N LEU A 268 -4.47 6.62 -1.09
CA LEU A 268 -3.29 7.47 -1.10
C LEU A 268 -2.07 6.62 -0.73
N ILE A 269 -1.05 6.56 -1.58
CA ILE A 269 0.13 5.70 -1.38
C ILE A 269 1.40 6.55 -1.44
N ASP A 270 2.23 6.51 -0.40
CA ASP A 270 3.46 7.30 -0.27
C ASP A 270 4.70 6.38 -0.34
N GLU A 271 5.61 6.69 -1.27
CA GLU A 271 6.92 6.01 -1.48
C GLU A 271 6.89 4.45 -1.55
N PRO A 272 5.92 3.83 -2.27
CA PRO A 272 5.81 2.36 -2.34
C PRO A 272 7.04 1.65 -2.93
N GLU A 273 7.89 2.34 -3.68
CA GLU A 273 9.11 1.79 -4.29
C GLU A 273 10.21 1.36 -3.31
N ILE A 274 10.22 1.86 -2.06
CA ILE A 274 11.38 1.82 -1.12
C ILE A 274 11.97 0.42 -0.90
N SER A 275 11.18 -0.65 -1.02
CA SER A 275 11.64 -2.05 -0.87
C SER A 275 11.30 -2.94 -2.06
N LEU A 276 10.86 -2.38 -3.19
CA LEU A 276 10.48 -3.14 -4.37
C LEU A 276 11.65 -3.26 -5.35
N HIS A 277 11.89 -4.48 -5.84
CA HIS A 277 12.75 -4.71 -7.00
C HIS A 277 12.20 -3.93 -8.22
N PRO A 278 13.05 -3.38 -9.12
CA PRO A 278 12.58 -2.54 -10.23
C PRO A 278 11.46 -3.16 -11.08
N GLU A 279 11.53 -4.46 -11.38
CA GLU A 279 10.47 -5.18 -12.11
C GLU A 279 9.10 -5.14 -11.39
N TRP A 280 9.11 -5.14 -10.05
CA TRP A 280 7.89 -5.01 -9.24
C TRP A 280 7.41 -3.57 -9.15
N GLN A 281 8.31 -2.57 -9.20
CA GLN A 281 7.91 -1.17 -9.35
C GLN A 281 7.15 -0.97 -10.66
N GLU A 282 7.73 -1.42 -11.80
CA GLU A 282 7.07 -1.34 -13.11
C GLU A 282 5.70 -2.06 -13.15
N ARG A 283 5.48 -3.07 -12.31
CA ARG A 283 4.23 -3.84 -12.25
C ARG A 283 3.23 -3.34 -11.21
N TYR A 284 3.67 -2.63 -10.16
CA TYR A 284 2.89 -2.31 -8.96
C TYR A 284 1.53 -1.64 -9.27
N ILE A 285 1.51 -0.65 -10.15
CA ILE A 285 0.28 0.09 -10.46
C ILE A 285 -0.68 -0.75 -11.32
N SER A 286 -0.16 -1.56 -12.26
CA SER A 286 -1.00 -2.51 -13.00
C SER A 286 -1.57 -3.62 -12.11
N LEU A 287 -0.82 -4.04 -11.08
CA LEU A 287 -1.27 -5.00 -10.07
C LEU A 287 -2.40 -4.40 -9.20
N LEU A 288 -2.25 -3.19 -8.68
CA LEU A 288 -3.31 -2.47 -7.96
C LEU A 288 -4.60 -2.42 -8.79
N MET A 289 -4.50 -1.99 -10.04
CA MET A 289 -5.66 -1.81 -10.92
C MET A 289 -6.29 -3.15 -11.35
N LYS A 290 -5.52 -4.25 -11.50
CA LYS A 290 -6.05 -5.61 -11.73
C LYS A 290 -6.77 -6.14 -10.50
N ILE A 291 -6.20 -5.98 -9.30
CA ILE A 291 -6.79 -6.50 -8.05
C ILE A 291 -8.12 -5.80 -7.81
N PHE A 292 -8.11 -4.48 -7.72
CA PHE A 292 -9.25 -3.67 -7.27
C PHE A 292 -10.24 -3.28 -8.39
N GLU A 293 -10.20 -3.96 -9.55
CA GLU A 293 -11.05 -3.69 -10.72
C GLU A 293 -12.56 -3.80 -10.45
N ARG A 294 -12.97 -4.54 -9.40
CA ARG A 294 -14.38 -4.76 -9.03
C ARG A 294 -15.01 -3.55 -8.33
N TYR A 295 -14.21 -2.72 -7.66
CA TYR A 295 -14.67 -1.48 -7.06
C TYR A 295 -14.76 -0.40 -8.13
N ASN A 296 -15.70 0.52 -7.96
CA ASN A 296 -16.04 1.54 -8.95
C ASN A 296 -15.74 2.94 -8.41
N SER A 297 -15.42 3.86 -9.32
CA SER A 297 -15.07 5.27 -9.03
C SER A 297 -13.95 5.49 -8.00
N CYS A 298 -13.07 4.50 -7.77
CA CYS A 298 -11.97 4.62 -6.83
C CYS A 298 -10.81 5.42 -7.44
N LEU A 299 -10.20 6.31 -6.66
CA LEU A 299 -9.03 7.08 -7.07
C LEU A 299 -7.79 6.61 -6.32
N PHE A 300 -6.76 6.18 -7.07
CA PHE A 300 -5.45 5.82 -6.55
C PHE A 300 -4.47 6.96 -6.80
N VAL A 301 -4.03 7.66 -5.75
CA VAL A 301 -3.01 8.72 -5.82
C VAL A 301 -1.71 8.21 -5.22
N ILE A 302 -0.66 8.14 -6.04
CA ILE A 302 0.59 7.45 -5.72
C ILE A 302 1.74 8.46 -5.81
N ALA A 303 2.30 8.85 -4.67
CA ALA A 303 3.52 9.64 -4.61
C ALA A 303 4.74 8.72 -4.79
N THR A 304 5.61 9.05 -5.74
CA THR A 304 6.80 8.23 -6.02
C THR A 304 7.99 9.09 -6.46
N HIS A 305 9.19 8.59 -6.18
CA HIS A 305 10.47 9.05 -6.70
C HIS A 305 10.99 8.16 -7.85
N SER A 306 10.27 7.09 -8.20
CA SER A 306 10.70 6.09 -9.19
C SER A 306 10.12 6.34 -10.60
N PRO A 307 10.97 6.54 -11.63
CA PRO A 307 10.54 6.51 -13.03
C PRO A 307 9.95 5.16 -13.45
N GLN A 308 10.43 4.06 -12.86
CA GLN A 308 9.98 2.70 -13.17
C GLN A 308 8.47 2.54 -12.92
N MET A 309 7.92 3.18 -11.88
CA MET A 309 6.47 3.24 -11.62
C MET A 309 5.66 3.86 -12.78
N VAL A 310 6.25 4.82 -13.51
CA VAL A 310 5.59 5.53 -14.62
C VAL A 310 5.65 4.75 -15.93
N SER A 311 6.73 3.98 -16.14
CA SER A 311 7.06 3.29 -17.40
C SER A 311 5.92 2.47 -18.04
N LYS A 312 5.15 1.74 -17.23
CA LYS A 312 4.09 0.80 -17.64
C LYS A 312 2.70 1.17 -17.08
N LEU A 313 2.44 2.46 -16.84
CA LEU A 313 1.09 2.95 -16.56
C LEU A 313 0.11 2.56 -17.69
N ASN A 314 -1.17 2.45 -17.36
CA ASN A 314 -2.25 2.29 -18.35
C ASN A 314 -2.61 3.66 -18.94
N PRO A 315 -2.57 3.89 -20.26
CA PRO A 315 -2.91 5.20 -20.84
C PRO A 315 -4.38 5.60 -20.64
N ILE A 316 -5.26 4.67 -20.26
CA ILE A 316 -6.66 4.94 -19.92
C ILE A 316 -6.77 5.24 -18.43
N ASN A 317 -7.41 6.34 -18.07
CA ASN A 317 -7.68 6.80 -16.70
C ASN A 317 -6.44 7.02 -15.79
N SER A 318 -5.22 7.00 -16.33
CA SER A 318 -4.01 7.38 -15.57
C SER A 318 -3.54 8.77 -15.94
N TYR A 319 -3.13 9.53 -14.93
CA TYR A 319 -2.59 10.88 -15.04
C TYR A 319 -1.27 10.99 -14.29
N ILE A 320 -0.47 11.99 -14.65
CA ILE A 320 0.78 12.33 -13.97
C ILE A 320 0.62 13.76 -13.44
N TYR A 321 0.84 13.97 -12.15
CA TYR A 321 0.76 15.30 -11.53
C TYR A 321 2.14 15.75 -11.08
N THR A 322 2.66 16.83 -11.66
CA THR A 322 3.99 17.38 -11.36
C THR A 322 3.87 18.55 -10.37
N ILE A 323 4.38 18.37 -9.15
CA ILE A 323 4.27 19.40 -8.09
C ILE A 323 4.95 20.71 -8.50
N GLN A 324 6.14 20.61 -9.12
CA GLN A 324 6.94 21.75 -9.57
C GLN A 324 6.13 22.76 -10.41
N ASN A 325 5.28 22.28 -11.32
CA ASN A 325 4.52 23.11 -12.26
C ASN A 325 3.04 23.29 -11.86
N ASP A 326 2.52 22.46 -10.95
CA ASP A 326 1.08 22.34 -10.65
C ASP A 326 0.26 21.90 -11.88
N GLU A 327 0.80 20.98 -12.68
CA GLU A 327 0.21 20.47 -13.91
C GLU A 327 -0.33 19.03 -13.76
N LEU A 328 -1.47 18.73 -14.39
CA LEU A 328 -2.05 17.39 -14.45
C LEU A 328 -2.05 16.89 -15.90
N LEU A 329 -1.08 16.05 -16.21
CA LEU A 329 -0.77 15.54 -17.55
C LEU A 329 -1.47 14.19 -17.80
N ASN A 330 -1.82 13.89 -19.04
CA ASN A 330 -2.31 12.56 -19.41
C ASN A 330 -1.12 11.58 -19.49
N ALA A 331 -1.19 10.44 -18.81
CA ALA A 331 -0.08 9.48 -18.81
C ALA A 331 0.24 8.93 -20.22
N ALA A 332 -0.72 8.91 -21.14
CA ALA A 332 -0.58 8.38 -22.50
C ALA A 332 0.59 8.99 -23.29
N GLU A 333 0.93 10.26 -23.02
CA GLU A 333 2.02 10.98 -23.69
C GLU A 333 3.42 10.58 -23.17
N TYR A 334 3.50 9.99 -21.98
CA TYR A 334 4.72 9.73 -21.21
C TYR A 334 5.00 8.24 -20.90
N ILE A 335 4.04 7.37 -21.18
CA ILE A 335 4.14 5.90 -21.15
C ILE A 335 5.04 5.38 -22.28
N LYS A 336 5.69 4.21 -22.08
CA LYS A 336 6.58 3.55 -23.09
C LYS A 336 7.75 4.43 -23.57
N LYS A 337 8.21 5.37 -22.74
CA LYS A 337 9.42 6.18 -22.95
C LYS A 337 10.61 5.53 -22.24
N SER A 338 11.83 5.90 -22.60
CA SER A 338 13.03 5.48 -21.87
C SER A 338 13.07 6.12 -20.47
N SER A 339 13.76 5.48 -19.53
CA SER A 339 14.01 6.05 -18.20
C SER A 339 14.68 7.41 -18.29
N ASP A 340 15.59 7.60 -19.26
CA ASP A 340 16.24 8.89 -19.53
C ASP A 340 15.27 9.99 -19.96
N PHE A 341 14.28 9.69 -20.81
CA PHE A 341 13.23 10.66 -21.16
C PHE A 341 12.40 11.04 -19.94
N GLN A 342 12.05 10.06 -19.11
CA GLN A 342 11.25 10.30 -17.90
C GLN A 342 12.04 11.11 -16.87
N LEU A 343 13.29 10.75 -16.59
CA LEU A 343 14.20 11.48 -15.70
C LEU A 343 14.36 12.94 -16.12
N ALA A 344 14.55 13.21 -17.41
CA ALA A 344 14.64 14.57 -17.94
C ALA A 344 13.30 15.35 -17.83
N ASN A 345 12.20 14.80 -18.36
CA ASN A 345 10.96 15.54 -18.62
C ASN A 345 9.89 15.47 -17.51
N LEU A 346 9.99 14.54 -16.57
CA LEU A 346 9.01 14.36 -15.49
C LEU A 346 9.58 14.53 -14.07
N PHE A 347 10.85 14.16 -13.87
CA PHE A 347 11.51 14.26 -12.56
C PHE A 347 12.46 15.46 -12.46
N SER A 348 12.66 16.20 -13.57
CA SER A 348 13.64 17.29 -13.68
C SER A 348 15.05 16.86 -13.22
N ALA A 349 15.41 15.59 -13.37
CA ALA A 349 16.60 14.97 -12.78
C ALA A 349 17.31 14.05 -13.79
N PRO A 350 17.80 14.57 -14.94
CA PRO A 350 18.48 13.77 -15.94
C PRO A 350 19.74 13.08 -15.38
N GLY A 351 19.93 11.81 -15.73
CA GLY A 351 21.11 11.03 -15.35
C GLY A 351 22.39 11.47 -16.08
N TYR A 352 23.55 11.04 -15.58
CA TYR A 352 24.84 11.33 -16.22
C TYR A 352 24.89 10.78 -17.65
N LYS A 353 25.24 11.61 -18.63
CA LYS A 353 25.20 11.30 -20.08
C LYS A 353 23.82 10.88 -20.61
N ASN A 354 22.72 11.42 -20.08
CA ASN A 354 21.35 11.12 -20.52
C ASN A 354 21.23 11.07 -22.07
N GLU A 355 20.90 9.90 -22.61
CA GLU A 355 20.94 9.62 -24.05
C GLU A 355 19.78 10.28 -24.81
N TYR A 356 18.63 10.49 -24.14
CA TYR A 356 17.53 11.27 -24.72
C TYR A 356 17.95 12.72 -24.96
N LEU A 357 18.51 13.39 -23.95
CA LEU A 357 19.00 14.76 -24.07
C LEU A 357 20.14 14.85 -25.09
N THR A 358 21.10 13.93 -25.05
CA THR A 358 22.22 13.84 -26.01
C THR A 358 21.70 13.79 -27.45
N ARG A 359 20.77 12.87 -27.75
CA ARG A 359 20.20 12.69 -29.10
C ARG A 359 19.41 13.92 -29.59
N VAL A 360 18.60 14.55 -28.72
CA VAL A 360 17.82 15.74 -29.10
C VAL A 360 18.72 16.96 -29.31
N LEU A 361 19.70 17.17 -28.43
CA LEU A 361 20.66 18.27 -28.56
C LEU A 361 21.56 18.12 -29.79
N ILE A 362 22.02 16.91 -30.12
CA ILE A 362 22.79 16.69 -31.34
C ILE A 362 21.94 16.99 -32.57
N GLY A 363 20.70 16.48 -32.64
CA GLY A 363 19.79 16.75 -33.77
C GLY A 363 19.49 18.25 -33.96
N PHE A 364 19.30 19.00 -32.87
CA PHE A 364 19.17 20.46 -32.92
C PHE A 364 20.46 21.15 -33.40
N LEU A 365 21.63 20.69 -32.94
CA LEU A 365 22.92 21.29 -33.30
C LEU A 365 23.36 20.97 -34.74
N THR A 366 22.88 19.88 -35.34
CA THR A 366 23.17 19.55 -36.75
C THR A 366 22.29 20.27 -37.76
N SER A 367 21.04 20.59 -37.41
CA SER A 367 20.06 21.23 -38.31
C SER A 367 19.17 22.24 -37.57
N PRO A 368 19.71 23.36 -37.04
CA PRO A 368 18.95 24.28 -36.18
C PRO A 368 17.71 24.90 -36.86
N GLU A 369 17.75 25.05 -38.18
CA GLU A 369 16.68 25.62 -39.01
C GLU A 369 15.41 24.76 -38.97
N GLU A 370 15.54 23.43 -38.87
CA GLU A 370 14.39 22.51 -38.78
C GLU A 370 13.61 22.64 -37.45
N PHE A 371 14.17 23.36 -36.48
CA PHE A 371 13.57 23.64 -35.18
C PHE A 371 12.94 25.04 -35.10
N ILE A 372 12.93 25.80 -36.22
CA ILE A 372 12.22 27.08 -36.35
C ILE A 372 10.72 26.81 -36.50
N GLY A 373 10.10 26.53 -35.35
CA GLY A 373 8.66 26.34 -35.15
C GLY A 373 8.39 26.24 -33.66
N ASN A 374 7.30 26.87 -33.19
CA ASN A 374 7.07 27.15 -31.76
C ASN A 374 7.22 25.92 -30.86
N ASP A 375 6.71 24.77 -31.29
CA ASP A 375 6.64 23.55 -30.48
C ASP A 375 8.00 22.83 -30.38
N LYS A 376 8.82 22.86 -31.45
CA LYS A 376 10.19 22.30 -31.42
C LYS A 376 11.15 23.20 -30.64
N LEU A 377 11.07 24.52 -30.83
CA LEU A 377 11.96 25.47 -30.16
C LEU A 377 11.69 25.52 -28.65
N SER A 378 10.46 25.25 -28.20
CA SER A 378 10.13 25.15 -26.78
C SER A 378 10.69 23.90 -26.11
N GLU A 379 10.73 22.73 -26.78
CA GLU A 379 11.45 21.53 -26.27
C GLU A 379 12.93 21.85 -25.98
N ILE A 380 13.63 22.49 -26.92
CA ILE A 380 15.05 22.84 -26.72
C ILE A 380 15.23 23.88 -25.60
N LYS A 381 14.33 24.87 -25.46
CA LYS A 381 14.35 25.83 -24.34
C LYS A 381 14.11 25.14 -22.99
N ASN A 382 13.22 24.16 -22.92
CA ASN A 382 12.97 23.36 -21.73
C ASN A 382 14.21 22.52 -21.36
N ILE A 383 14.84 21.86 -22.34
CA ILE A 383 16.12 21.14 -22.15
C ILE A 383 17.23 22.09 -21.67
N ILE A 384 17.30 23.32 -22.18
CA ILE A 384 18.27 24.32 -21.71
C ILE A 384 18.07 24.65 -20.22
N SER A 385 16.82 24.68 -19.73
CA SER A 385 16.52 24.92 -18.31
C SER A 385 17.02 23.80 -17.36
N LEU A 386 17.16 22.57 -17.87
CA LEU A 386 17.67 21.42 -17.12
C LEU A 386 19.18 21.50 -16.84
N ARG A 387 19.93 22.39 -17.50
CA ARG A 387 21.39 22.54 -17.33
C ARG A 387 21.82 22.77 -15.88
N LYS A 388 20.97 23.42 -15.08
CA LYS A 388 21.20 23.69 -13.65
C LYS A 388 21.13 22.42 -12.76
N ASN A 389 20.60 21.33 -13.29
CA ASN A 389 20.41 20.04 -12.62
C ASN A 389 21.42 18.97 -13.11
N LEU A 390 22.41 19.37 -13.93
CA LEU A 390 23.47 18.51 -14.46
C LEU A 390 24.83 18.93 -13.90
N ASP A 391 25.76 17.97 -13.75
CA ASP A 391 27.15 18.28 -13.39
C ASP A 391 27.85 19.02 -14.55
N SER A 392 28.67 20.01 -14.19
CA SER A 392 29.66 20.66 -15.05
C SER A 392 30.56 19.70 -15.86
N ALA A 393 30.82 18.50 -15.33
CA ALA A 393 31.61 17.44 -15.95
C ALA A 393 30.83 16.60 -16.98
N ASP A 394 29.50 16.75 -17.06
CA ASP A 394 28.66 16.01 -17.99
C ASP A 394 28.85 16.52 -19.44
N PRO A 395 29.05 15.63 -20.44
CA PRO A 395 28.97 15.99 -21.86
C PRO A 395 27.70 16.75 -22.24
N VAL A 396 26.53 16.39 -21.68
CA VAL A 396 25.24 17.05 -21.92
C VAL A 396 25.26 18.49 -21.42
N TYR A 397 25.88 18.79 -20.28
CA TYR A 397 26.03 20.15 -19.77
C TYR A 397 26.78 21.07 -20.77
N LYS A 398 27.74 20.50 -21.51
CA LYS A 398 28.49 21.18 -22.58
C LYS A 398 27.65 21.31 -23.87
N LEU A 399 26.94 20.25 -24.29
CA LEU A 399 26.03 20.29 -25.44
C LEU A 399 24.95 21.37 -25.26
N ILE A 400 24.33 21.45 -24.08
CA ILE A 400 23.35 22.50 -23.76
C ILE A 400 23.99 23.89 -23.86
N ALA A 401 25.21 24.07 -23.35
CA ALA A 401 25.91 25.36 -23.41
C ALA A 401 26.22 25.81 -24.85
N ILE A 402 26.35 24.88 -25.80
CA ILE A 402 26.46 25.17 -27.23
C ILE A 402 25.07 25.50 -27.80
N ALA A 403 24.05 24.69 -27.50
CA ALA A 403 22.68 24.92 -27.96
C ALA A 403 22.12 26.29 -27.53
N SER A 404 22.41 26.74 -26.30
CA SER A 404 22.04 28.10 -25.84
C SER A 404 22.67 29.21 -26.70
N LYS A 405 23.93 29.02 -27.16
CA LYS A 405 24.61 29.98 -28.05
C LYS A 405 24.06 29.96 -29.47
N VAL A 406 23.52 28.83 -29.92
CA VAL A 406 22.86 28.72 -31.23
C VAL A 406 21.50 29.40 -31.20
N ILE A 407 20.66 29.16 -30.18
CA ILE A 407 19.39 29.89 -30.02
C ILE A 407 19.62 31.41 -29.94
N ALA A 408 20.64 31.86 -29.20
CA ALA A 408 21.01 33.29 -29.11
C ALA A 408 21.63 33.90 -30.39
N ARG A 409 21.60 33.17 -31.52
CA ARG A 409 21.94 33.64 -32.88
C ARG A 409 20.78 33.49 -33.87
N LEU A 410 19.70 32.82 -33.47
CA LEU A 410 18.50 32.56 -34.27
C LEU A 410 17.30 33.41 -33.80
N ALA A 411 17.51 34.25 -32.78
CA ALA A 411 16.59 35.22 -32.22
C ALA A 411 17.25 36.61 -32.22
#